data_AF-A0A6S6T6D8-F1
#
_entry.id   AF-A0A6S6T6D8-F1
#
_cell.length_a   1.000
_cell.length_b   1.000
_cell.length_c   1.000
_cell.angle_alpha   90.00
_cell.angle_beta   90.00
_cell.angle_gamma   90.00
#
_symmetry.space_group_name_H-M   'P 1'
#
loop_
_entity.id
_entity.type
_entity.pdbx_description
1 polymer ?
#
loop_
_entity_poly.entity_id
_entity_poly.type
_entity_poly.pdbx_seq_one_letter_code
_entity_poly.pdbx_strand_id
1 'polypeptide(L)'
;MREYNLNFISDEDLYQHVQETIEKYRFKINLQEFNKNLIDPIKLTFDAKIYDKSIEEIIEMESVRQIDKSNSNHIGYFQQNIFKYICNQDTKLTKWHVPKKGFDIVNEADKIYVEMKNKHNTMNSSSSQKTFMRMQSQLIKDRDSQCYLVEVIAMNSQNIAWKVSLDEVLTVHEQIRRVSIDKFYEIVTGEREAFKELVEILPIVIDDVLKDIKERVLENNVFDELKDIDRNMLKSLYLLSFKRYEGFDNLNM
;
A
#
# COMPACT_ATOMS: atom_id res chain seq x y z
N MET A 1 -28.87 0.64 7.65
CA MET A 1 -27.41 0.48 7.84
C MET A 1 -27.16 0.26 9.32
N ARG A 2 -26.13 -0.51 9.69
CA ARG A 2 -25.79 -0.75 11.09
C ARG A 2 -25.13 0.50 11.67
N GLU A 3 -25.37 0.77 12.96
CA GLU A 3 -24.66 1.84 13.67
C GLU A 3 -23.31 1.30 14.18
N TYR A 4 -22.20 1.92 13.75
CA TYR A 4 -20.84 1.50 14.13
C TYR A 4 -20.28 2.30 15.31
N ASN A 5 -20.93 3.41 15.67
CA ASN A 5 -20.68 4.20 16.90
C ASN A 5 -19.26 4.80 17.00
N LEU A 6 -18.65 5.19 15.87
CA LEU A 6 -17.42 5.98 15.89
C LEU A 6 -17.75 7.48 15.91
N ASN A 7 -17.15 8.23 16.84
CA ASN A 7 -17.46 9.65 17.04
C ASN A 7 -16.77 10.59 16.04
N PHE A 8 -15.86 10.05 15.23
CA PHE A 8 -14.95 10.78 14.35
C PHE A 8 -15.12 10.44 12.86
N ILE A 9 -16.04 9.55 12.48
CA ILE A 9 -16.38 9.23 11.09
C ILE A 9 -17.83 8.75 11.04
N SER A 10 -18.58 9.13 10.00
CA SER A 10 -19.97 8.67 9.84
C SER A 10 -20.02 7.19 9.46
N ASP A 11 -21.12 6.52 9.81
CA ASP A 11 -21.34 5.11 9.44
C ASP A 11 -21.42 4.95 7.91
N GLU A 12 -22.07 5.91 7.24
CA GLU A 12 -22.14 6.03 5.77
C GLU A 12 -20.74 6.08 5.14
N ASP A 13 -19.88 7.01 5.57
CA ASP A 13 -18.56 7.22 4.99
C ASP A 13 -17.63 6.03 5.25
N LEU A 14 -17.71 5.45 6.47
CA LEU A 14 -16.92 4.27 6.82
C LEU A 14 -17.32 3.07 5.97
N TYR A 15 -18.62 2.79 5.85
CA TYR A 15 -19.13 1.70 5.03
C TYR A 15 -18.71 1.88 3.55
N GLN A 16 -18.95 3.07 2.98
CA GLN A 16 -18.62 3.36 1.59
C GLN A 16 -17.11 3.23 1.32
N HIS A 17 -16.26 3.73 2.22
CA HIS A 17 -14.81 3.64 2.07
C HIS A 17 -14.29 2.20 2.15
N VAL A 18 -14.89 1.37 3.02
CA VAL A 18 -14.60 -0.07 3.07
C VAL A 18 -15.08 -0.77 1.80
N GLN A 19 -16.30 -0.47 1.33
CA GLN A 19 -16.85 -1.00 0.08
C GLN A 19 -15.96 -0.69 -1.13
N GLU A 20 -15.63 0.58 -1.34
CA GLU A 20 -14.75 1.00 -2.44
C GLU A 20 -13.37 0.35 -2.39
N THR A 21 -12.91 -0.04 -1.21
CA THR A 21 -11.64 -0.75 -1.04
C THR A 21 -11.79 -2.22 -1.43
N ILE A 22 -12.83 -2.89 -0.95
CA ILE A 22 -13.09 -4.31 -1.26
C ILE A 22 -13.38 -4.51 -2.75
N GLU A 23 -14.12 -3.60 -3.39
CA GLU A 23 -14.40 -3.67 -4.83
C GLU A 23 -13.14 -3.54 -5.70
N LYS A 24 -12.06 -2.94 -5.16
CA LYS A 24 -10.76 -2.86 -5.83
C LYS A 24 -9.89 -4.09 -5.62
N TYR A 25 -10.27 -5.00 -4.72
CA TYR A 25 -9.50 -6.23 -4.54
C TYR A 25 -9.51 -7.02 -5.84
N ARG A 26 -8.31 -7.44 -6.22
CA ARG A 26 -8.12 -8.25 -7.41
C ARG A 26 -8.28 -9.71 -7.04
N PHE A 27 -9.16 -10.39 -7.78
CA PHE A 27 -9.42 -11.81 -7.64
C PHE A 27 -8.99 -12.61 -8.89
N LYS A 28 -8.58 -11.94 -9.97
CA LYS A 28 -8.24 -12.60 -11.24
C LYS A 28 -6.87 -12.18 -11.76
N ILE A 29 -6.15 -13.11 -12.38
CA ILE A 29 -4.91 -12.84 -13.11
C ILE A 29 -4.84 -13.64 -14.41
N ASN A 30 -4.49 -12.95 -15.49
CA ASN A 30 -4.21 -13.54 -16.81
C ASN A 30 -2.73 -13.40 -17.19
N LEU A 31 -2.30 -14.02 -18.30
CA LEU A 31 -0.89 -14.01 -18.71
C LEU A 31 -0.38 -12.62 -19.06
N GLN A 32 -1.22 -11.77 -19.65
CA GLN A 32 -0.85 -10.40 -19.97
C GLN A 32 -0.51 -9.61 -18.72
N GLU A 33 -1.33 -9.72 -17.67
CA GLU A 33 -1.11 -9.03 -16.40
C GLU A 33 0.06 -9.63 -15.63
N PHE A 34 0.20 -10.95 -15.66
CA PHE A 34 1.35 -11.67 -15.10
C PHE A 34 2.66 -11.16 -15.72
N ASN A 35 2.71 -11.04 -17.05
CA ASN A 35 3.90 -10.60 -17.77
C ASN A 35 4.11 -9.07 -17.81
N LYS A 36 3.09 -8.26 -17.50
CA LYS A 36 3.21 -6.79 -17.46
C LYS A 36 4.28 -6.31 -16.47
N ASN A 37 4.55 -7.09 -15.43
CA ASN A 37 5.58 -6.80 -14.44
C ASN A 37 6.99 -7.27 -14.85
N LEU A 38 7.18 -7.76 -16.10
CA LEU A 38 8.42 -8.34 -16.60
C LEU A 38 8.95 -9.42 -15.66
N ILE A 39 8.31 -10.58 -15.71
CA ILE A 39 8.71 -11.72 -14.89
C ILE A 39 10.11 -12.16 -15.31
N ASP A 40 10.93 -12.44 -14.31
CA ASP A 40 12.25 -13.01 -14.50
C ASP A 40 12.16 -14.55 -14.54
N PRO A 41 12.17 -15.18 -15.73
CA PRO A 41 12.10 -16.63 -15.85
C PRO A 41 13.36 -17.32 -15.29
N ILE A 42 14.49 -16.61 -15.15
CA ILE A 42 15.69 -17.13 -14.51
C ILE A 42 15.42 -17.33 -13.01
N LYS A 43 14.86 -16.31 -12.34
CA LYS A 43 14.43 -16.41 -10.94
C LYS A 43 13.44 -17.55 -10.73
N LEU A 44 12.43 -17.70 -11.60
CA LEU A 44 11.47 -18.81 -11.50
C LEU A 44 12.15 -20.18 -11.69
N THR A 45 13.15 -20.27 -12.56
CA THR A 45 13.96 -21.49 -12.72
C THR A 45 14.71 -21.86 -11.44
N PHE A 46 15.35 -20.87 -10.80
CA PHE A 46 16.02 -21.06 -9.51
C PHE A 46 15.04 -21.51 -8.43
N ASP A 47 13.90 -20.84 -8.29
CA ASP A 47 12.89 -21.19 -7.30
C ASP A 47 12.38 -22.63 -7.49
N ALA A 48 12.07 -23.04 -8.72
CA ALA A 48 11.62 -24.40 -9.02
C ALA A 48 12.65 -25.45 -8.58
N LYS A 49 13.94 -25.21 -8.84
CA LYS A 49 15.02 -26.13 -8.48
C LYS A 49 15.37 -26.12 -6.99
N ILE A 50 15.40 -24.95 -6.35
CA ILE A 50 15.77 -24.80 -4.94
C ILE A 50 14.65 -25.32 -4.03
N TYR A 51 13.40 -25.05 -4.36
CA TYR A 51 12.24 -25.46 -3.56
C TYR A 51 11.74 -26.86 -3.90
N ASP A 52 12.36 -27.54 -4.87
CA ASP A 52 11.92 -28.85 -5.39
C ASP A 52 10.44 -28.83 -5.80
N LYS A 53 10.08 -27.84 -6.61
CA LYS A 53 8.71 -27.58 -7.09
C LYS A 53 8.62 -27.63 -8.60
N SER A 54 7.46 -28.00 -9.09
CA SER A 54 7.18 -27.91 -10.53
C SER A 54 7.11 -26.44 -10.96
N ILE A 55 7.34 -26.17 -12.25
CA ILE A 55 7.26 -24.79 -12.76
C ILE A 55 5.83 -24.25 -12.63
N GLU A 56 4.83 -25.12 -12.72
CA GLU A 56 3.42 -24.83 -12.51
C GLU A 56 3.17 -24.29 -11.11
N GLU A 57 3.67 -24.98 -10.08
CA GLU A 57 3.53 -24.52 -8.69
C GLU A 57 4.19 -23.15 -8.48
N ILE A 58 5.36 -22.92 -9.08
CA ILE A 58 6.07 -21.65 -8.98
C ILE A 58 5.30 -20.50 -9.65
N ILE A 59 4.69 -20.76 -10.82
CA ILE A 59 3.83 -19.78 -11.50
C ILE A 59 2.59 -19.47 -10.66
N GLU A 60 1.95 -20.47 -10.05
CA GLU A 60 0.79 -20.24 -9.16
C GLU A 60 1.19 -19.35 -7.98
N MET A 61 2.30 -19.69 -7.32
CA MET A 61 2.83 -18.91 -6.19
C MET A 61 3.14 -17.47 -6.60
N GLU A 62 3.75 -17.26 -7.76
CA GLU A 62 4.06 -15.93 -8.28
C GLU A 62 2.79 -15.16 -8.66
N SER A 63 1.78 -15.81 -9.23
CA SER A 63 0.48 -15.23 -9.53
C SER A 63 -0.23 -14.72 -8.26
N VAL A 64 -0.31 -15.58 -7.25
CA VAL A 64 -0.88 -15.22 -5.93
C VAL A 64 -0.09 -14.07 -5.30
N ARG A 65 1.25 -14.10 -5.37
CA ARG A 65 2.11 -13.02 -4.86
C ARG A 65 1.86 -11.68 -5.55
N GLN A 66 1.62 -11.68 -6.86
CA GLN A 66 1.31 -10.46 -7.60
C GLN A 66 -0.08 -9.90 -7.25
N ILE A 67 -1.08 -10.78 -7.09
CA ILE A 67 -2.41 -10.39 -6.60
C ILE A 67 -2.30 -9.77 -5.21
N ASP A 68 -1.62 -10.44 -4.28
CA ASP A 68 -1.41 -9.98 -2.91
C ASP A 68 -0.69 -8.61 -2.86
N LYS A 69 0.33 -8.42 -3.70
CA LYS A 69 1.01 -7.12 -3.84
C LYS A 69 0.05 -6.01 -4.29
N SER A 70 -0.86 -6.30 -5.23
CA SER A 70 -1.87 -5.34 -5.67
C SER A 70 -2.85 -5.01 -4.55
N ASN A 71 -3.37 -6.03 -3.86
CA ASN A 71 -4.31 -5.86 -2.75
C ASN A 71 -3.67 -5.11 -1.57
N SER A 72 -2.41 -5.38 -1.26
CA SER A 72 -1.62 -4.62 -0.28
C SER A 72 -1.51 -3.13 -0.63
N ASN A 73 -1.38 -2.78 -1.91
CA ASN A 73 -1.40 -1.38 -2.34
C ASN A 73 -2.77 -0.74 -2.12
N HIS A 74 -3.87 -1.46 -2.39
CA HIS A 74 -5.23 -0.98 -2.11
C HIS A 74 -5.45 -0.72 -0.62
N ILE A 75 -4.89 -1.56 0.26
CA ILE A 75 -4.88 -1.30 1.71
C ILE A 75 -4.07 -0.06 2.07
N GLY A 76 -2.94 0.19 1.40
CA GLY A 76 -2.19 1.45 1.55
C GLY A 76 -3.08 2.67 1.24
N TYR A 77 -3.82 2.63 0.14
CA TYR A 77 -4.77 3.69 -0.21
C TYR A 77 -5.96 3.79 0.74
N PHE A 78 -6.42 2.68 1.30
CA PHE A 78 -7.46 2.69 2.35
C PHE A 78 -6.99 3.49 3.57
N GLN A 79 -5.80 3.17 4.08
CA GLN A 79 -5.21 3.85 5.25
C GLN A 79 -4.96 5.33 4.98
N GLN A 80 -4.59 5.70 3.75
CA GLN A 80 -4.39 7.09 3.36
C GLN A 80 -5.71 7.86 3.23
N ASN A 81 -6.65 7.31 2.46
CA ASN A 81 -7.82 8.06 2.04
C ASN A 81 -8.91 8.16 3.12
N ILE A 82 -8.85 7.33 4.17
CA ILE A 82 -9.83 7.40 5.26
C ILE A 82 -9.84 8.76 5.95
N PHE A 83 -8.69 9.44 6.04
CA PHE A 83 -8.54 10.70 6.75
C PHE A 83 -9.35 11.86 6.15
N LYS A 84 -9.74 11.79 4.87
CA LYS A 84 -10.61 12.80 4.25
C LYS A 84 -12.05 12.77 4.80
N TYR A 85 -12.43 11.68 5.49
CA TYR A 85 -13.74 11.52 6.14
C TYR A 85 -13.66 11.72 7.66
N ILE A 86 -12.46 11.63 8.25
CA ILE A 86 -12.30 11.71 9.69
C ILE A 86 -12.42 13.17 10.15
N CYS A 87 -13.28 13.41 11.14
CA CYS A 87 -13.49 14.70 11.78
C CYS A 87 -12.83 14.77 13.15
N ASN A 88 -12.51 15.99 13.59
CA ASN A 88 -12.03 16.24 14.93
C ASN A 88 -13.20 16.28 15.94
N GLN A 89 -13.03 15.72 17.13
CA GLN A 89 -14.08 15.56 18.14
C GLN A 89 -14.74 16.88 18.55
N ASP A 90 -13.96 17.97 18.62
CA ASP A 90 -14.42 19.27 19.13
C ASP A 90 -15.13 20.08 18.03
N THR A 91 -14.58 20.03 16.81
CA THR A 91 -15.10 20.83 15.69
C THR A 91 -16.16 20.11 14.88
N LYS A 92 -16.22 18.77 14.97
CA LYS A 92 -17.06 17.89 14.14
C LYS A 92 -16.91 18.11 12.64
N LEU A 93 -15.77 18.66 12.21
CA LEU A 93 -15.42 18.90 10.81
C LEU A 93 -14.08 18.27 10.49
N THR A 94 -13.92 17.84 9.23
CA THR A 94 -12.61 17.44 8.71
C THR A 94 -11.88 18.66 8.14
N LYS A 95 -10.57 18.73 8.40
CA LYS A 95 -9.64 19.69 7.77
C LYS A 95 -8.68 19.01 6.79
N TRP A 96 -8.85 17.71 6.60
CA TRP A 96 -7.90 16.85 5.91
C TRP A 96 -8.37 16.57 4.49
N HIS A 97 -7.44 16.56 3.54
CA HIS A 97 -7.73 16.16 2.17
C HIS A 97 -6.54 15.43 1.56
N VAL A 98 -6.81 14.70 0.48
CA VAL A 98 -5.81 13.94 -0.29
C VAL A 98 -5.50 14.72 -1.57
N PRO A 99 -4.31 15.36 -1.69
CA PRO A 99 -3.98 16.12 -2.87
C PRO A 99 -3.69 15.20 -4.06
N LYS A 100 -3.82 15.73 -5.29
CA LYS A 100 -3.52 14.95 -6.51
C LYS A 100 -2.04 14.62 -6.69
N LYS A 101 -1.15 15.41 -6.07
CA LYS A 101 0.31 15.29 -6.16
C LYS A 101 0.93 15.83 -4.87
N GLY A 102 2.11 15.32 -4.52
CA GLY A 102 2.91 15.84 -3.41
C GLY A 102 2.87 14.90 -2.21
N PHE A 103 2.38 15.41 -1.08
CA PHE A 103 2.18 14.64 0.15
C PHE A 103 0.96 13.72 0.02
N ASP A 104 0.89 12.70 0.87
CA ASP A 104 -0.20 11.72 0.83
C ASP A 104 -1.50 12.31 1.41
N ILE A 105 -1.39 13.10 2.48
CA ILE A 105 -2.52 13.78 3.14
C ILE A 105 -2.05 15.15 3.61
N VAL A 106 -2.91 16.16 3.51
CA VAL A 106 -2.62 17.54 3.92
C VAL A 106 -3.77 18.13 4.73
N ASN A 107 -3.41 18.89 5.76
CA ASN A 107 -4.29 19.82 6.46
C ASN A 107 -3.68 21.22 6.33
N GLU A 108 -4.19 22.02 5.38
CA GLU A 108 -3.66 23.36 5.09
C GLU A 108 -3.97 24.37 6.21
N ALA A 109 -5.08 24.17 6.94
CA ALA A 109 -5.48 25.08 8.01
C ALA A 109 -4.49 25.03 9.19
N ASP A 110 -4.02 23.83 9.54
CA ASP A 110 -3.05 23.61 10.61
C ASP A 110 -1.61 23.45 10.07
N LYS A 111 -1.41 23.66 8.75
CA LYS A 111 -0.14 23.53 8.02
C LYS A 111 0.57 22.18 8.21
N ILE A 112 -0.19 21.08 8.22
CA ILE A 112 0.34 19.73 8.42
C ILE A 112 0.41 18.99 7.07
N TYR A 113 1.58 18.43 6.77
CA TYR A 113 1.88 17.70 5.54
C TYR A 113 2.39 16.30 5.86
N VAL A 114 1.74 15.27 5.30
CA VAL A 114 1.95 13.88 5.73
C VAL A 114 2.43 13.02 4.59
N GLU A 115 3.48 12.25 4.84
CA GLU A 115 3.84 11.08 4.03
C GLU A 115 3.51 9.82 4.83
N MET A 116 2.72 8.91 4.25
CA MET A 116 2.34 7.66 4.87
C MET A 116 3.18 6.49 4.37
N LYS A 117 3.43 5.54 5.28
CA LYS A 117 4.09 4.26 5.02
C LYS A 117 3.36 3.15 5.74
N ASN A 118 3.19 2.01 5.05
CA ASN A 118 2.49 0.86 5.63
C ASN A 118 3.28 0.22 6.78
N LYS A 119 4.60 0.09 6.64
CA LYS A 119 5.48 -0.47 7.69
C LYS A 119 6.74 0.36 7.85
N HIS A 120 7.31 0.35 9.05
CA HIS A 120 8.52 1.08 9.42
C HIS A 120 9.78 0.77 8.59
N ASN A 121 9.84 -0.39 7.92
CA ASN A 121 10.97 -0.84 7.08
C ASN A 121 10.71 -0.77 5.58
N THR A 122 9.74 0.05 5.14
CA THR A 122 9.38 0.15 3.72
C THR A 122 10.29 1.09 2.92
N MET A 123 11.11 1.88 3.59
CA MET A 123 11.99 2.85 2.94
C MET A 123 13.44 2.35 2.91
N ASN A 124 14.03 2.35 1.72
CA ASN A 124 15.48 2.26 1.61
C ASN A 124 16.10 3.64 1.91
N SER A 125 17.43 3.71 1.95
CA SER A 125 18.16 4.95 2.23
C SER A 125 17.76 6.07 1.26
N SER A 126 17.74 5.80 -0.04
CA SER A 126 17.43 6.78 -1.08
C SER A 126 16.01 7.35 -0.96
N SER A 127 15.00 6.51 -0.74
CA SER A 127 13.63 7.00 -0.56
C SER A 127 13.47 7.81 0.72
N SER A 128 14.17 7.41 1.80
CA SER A 128 14.17 8.14 3.07
C SER A 128 14.73 9.55 2.91
N GLN A 129 15.89 9.68 2.25
CA GLN A 129 16.52 10.96 1.95
C GLN A 129 15.62 11.85 1.09
N LYS A 130 15.02 11.28 0.03
CA LYS A 130 14.11 12.02 -0.87
C LYS A 130 12.89 12.56 -0.12
N THR A 131 12.27 11.77 0.74
CA THR A 131 11.13 12.21 1.56
C THR A 131 11.54 13.30 2.53
N PHE A 132 12.67 13.14 3.21
CA PHE A 132 13.18 14.14 4.15
C PHE A 132 13.48 15.48 3.46
N MET A 133 14.16 15.45 2.30
CA MET A 133 14.43 16.65 1.50
C MET A 133 13.14 17.36 1.04
N ARG A 134 12.10 16.60 0.65
CA ARG A 134 10.79 17.19 0.30
C ARG A 134 10.14 17.88 1.50
N MET A 135 10.21 17.28 2.69
CA MET A 135 9.71 17.88 3.93
C MET A 135 10.49 19.15 4.31
N GLN A 136 11.82 19.14 4.17
CA GLN A 136 12.63 20.35 4.34
C GLN A 136 12.26 21.44 3.33
N SER A 137 12.02 21.08 2.06
CA SER A 137 11.57 22.03 1.06
C SER A 137 10.22 22.68 1.42
N GLN A 138 9.31 21.93 2.06
CA GLN A 138 8.06 22.49 2.57
C GLN A 138 8.30 23.49 3.70
N LEU A 139 9.18 23.17 4.66
CA LEU A 139 9.54 24.08 5.75
C LEU A 139 10.25 25.36 5.27
N ILE A 140 11.01 25.29 4.18
CA ILE A 140 11.61 26.47 3.55
C ILE A 140 10.53 27.40 2.98
N LYS A 141 9.46 26.85 2.41
CA LYS A 141 8.34 27.61 1.85
C LYS A 141 7.47 28.24 2.94
N ASP A 142 7.17 27.47 3.99
CA ASP A 142 6.41 27.93 5.14
C ASP A 142 6.98 27.32 6.42
N ARG A 143 7.62 28.19 7.23
CA ARG A 143 8.35 27.81 8.44
C ARG A 143 7.45 27.30 9.55
N ASP A 144 6.15 27.59 9.52
CA ASP A 144 5.22 27.11 10.54
C ASP A 144 4.72 25.69 10.24
N SER A 145 5.04 25.14 9.06
CA SER A 145 4.56 23.82 8.65
C SER A 145 5.03 22.71 9.60
N GLN A 146 4.24 21.65 9.73
CA GLN A 146 4.64 20.40 10.35
C GLN A 146 4.64 19.28 9.30
N CYS A 147 5.68 18.47 9.29
CA CYS A 147 5.82 17.36 8.36
C CYS A 147 5.88 16.04 9.12
N TYR A 148 4.99 15.11 8.79
CA TYR A 148 4.94 13.80 9.45
C TYR A 148 5.24 12.67 8.48
N LEU A 149 6.21 11.84 8.83
CA LEU A 149 6.33 10.48 8.31
C LEU A 149 5.47 9.57 9.20
N VAL A 150 4.27 9.23 8.73
CA VAL A 150 3.34 8.39 9.46
C VAL A 150 3.53 6.92 9.08
N GLU A 151 3.66 6.06 10.07
CA GLU A 151 3.82 4.62 9.91
C GLU A 151 2.62 3.87 10.47
N VAL A 152 1.90 3.14 9.60
CA VAL A 152 0.76 2.30 10.00
C VAL A 152 1.21 1.20 10.95
N ILE A 153 2.30 0.50 10.62
CA ILE A 153 2.92 -0.50 11.49
C ILE A 153 4.29 0.01 11.93
N ALA A 154 4.26 0.83 12.99
CA ALA A 154 5.43 1.30 13.71
C ALA A 154 5.90 0.28 14.78
N MET A 155 7.15 0.37 15.22
CA MET A 155 7.66 -0.48 16.31
C MET A 155 7.08 -0.10 17.69
N ASN A 156 6.76 1.18 17.88
CA ASN A 156 6.23 1.72 19.13
C ASN A 156 5.15 2.76 18.81
N SER A 157 4.23 2.96 19.77
CA SER A 157 3.39 4.17 19.80
C SER A 157 4.29 5.38 20.08
N GLN A 158 4.45 6.27 19.09
CA GLN A 158 5.44 7.34 19.15
C GLN A 158 5.09 8.55 18.28
N ASN A 159 5.59 9.70 18.71
CA ASN A 159 5.64 10.93 17.93
C ASN A 159 6.96 11.63 18.24
N ILE A 160 8.01 11.34 17.47
CA ILE A 160 9.39 11.76 17.75
C ILE A 160 10.00 12.48 16.55
N ALA A 161 10.99 13.35 16.77
CA ALA A 161 11.74 13.95 15.67
C ALA A 161 12.38 12.85 14.79
N TRP A 162 12.19 12.94 13.47
CA TRP A 162 12.68 11.94 12.54
C TRP A 162 14.17 12.17 12.26
N LYS A 163 14.99 11.15 12.54
CA LYS A 163 16.43 11.15 12.29
C LYS A 163 16.72 10.41 10.99
N VAL A 164 17.41 11.06 10.05
CA VAL A 164 17.77 10.50 8.74
C VAL A 164 19.24 10.76 8.45
N SER A 165 19.93 9.79 7.83
CA SER A 165 21.29 10.00 7.31
C SER A 165 21.23 10.59 5.90
N LEU A 166 21.63 11.85 5.74
CA LEU A 166 21.79 12.52 4.45
C LEU A 166 23.28 12.58 4.13
N ASP A 167 23.72 11.91 3.06
CA ASP A 167 25.14 11.82 2.67
C ASP A 167 26.07 11.49 3.87
N GLU A 168 25.69 10.45 4.62
CA GLU A 168 26.40 9.95 5.82
C GLU A 168 26.34 10.89 7.05
N VAL A 169 25.67 12.04 6.95
CA VAL A 169 25.46 12.98 8.05
C VAL A 169 24.08 12.78 8.68
N LEU A 170 24.07 12.49 9.99
CA LEU A 170 22.82 12.38 10.75
C LEU A 170 22.13 13.75 10.85
N THR A 171 20.95 13.84 10.24
CA THR A 171 20.14 15.05 10.18
C THR A 171 18.82 14.84 10.91
N VAL A 172 18.36 15.89 11.60
CA VAL A 172 17.10 15.91 12.34
C VAL A 172 16.52 17.31 12.30
N HIS A 173 15.19 17.42 12.33
CA HIS A 173 14.49 18.69 12.43
C HIS A 173 13.25 18.52 13.31
N GLU A 174 12.97 19.46 14.22
CA GLU A 174 11.91 19.27 15.24
C GLU A 174 10.50 19.19 14.62
N GLN A 175 10.29 19.93 13.52
CA GLN A 175 9.02 19.93 12.76
C GLN A 175 8.91 18.79 11.74
N ILE A 176 9.93 17.94 11.61
CA ILE A 176 9.86 16.73 10.78
C ILE A 176 9.83 15.53 11.73
N ARG A 177 8.65 14.93 11.90
CA ARG A 177 8.44 13.89 12.93
C ARG A 177 8.12 12.55 12.30
N ARG A 178 8.53 11.49 12.98
CA ARG A 178 8.14 10.10 12.73
C ARG A 178 7.04 9.75 13.72
N VAL A 179 5.86 9.42 13.19
CA VAL A 179 4.62 9.30 13.96
C VAL A 179 4.01 7.93 13.70
N SER A 180 3.65 7.20 14.76
CA SER A 180 2.87 5.97 14.63
C SER A 180 1.40 6.31 14.33
N ILE A 181 0.70 5.41 13.64
CA ILE A 181 -0.67 5.68 13.19
C ILE A 181 -1.64 5.97 14.33
N ASP A 182 -1.53 5.31 15.47
CA ASP A 182 -2.35 5.58 16.65
C ASP A 182 -2.19 7.03 17.14
N LYS A 183 -0.95 7.53 17.16
CA LYS A 183 -0.66 8.93 17.48
C LYS A 183 -1.11 9.90 16.40
N PHE A 184 -1.09 9.47 15.14
CA PHE A 184 -1.63 10.29 14.07
C PHE A 184 -3.16 10.38 14.13
N TYR A 185 -3.87 9.30 14.47
CA TYR A 185 -5.31 9.35 14.77
C TYR A 185 -5.59 10.30 15.94
N GLU A 186 -4.83 10.23 17.03
CA GLU A 186 -4.96 11.19 18.15
C GLU A 186 -4.81 12.65 17.70
N ILE A 187 -3.84 12.94 16.82
CA ILE A 187 -3.65 14.29 16.24
C ILE A 187 -4.86 14.72 15.40
N VAL A 188 -5.43 13.81 14.62
CA VAL A 188 -6.54 14.08 13.69
C VAL A 188 -7.85 14.26 14.45
N THR A 189 -8.18 13.32 15.34
CA THR A 189 -9.48 13.22 16.01
C THR A 189 -9.51 13.99 17.32
N GLY A 190 -8.38 14.17 18.00
CA GLY A 190 -8.32 14.61 19.40
C GLY A 190 -8.57 13.47 20.40
N GLU A 191 -8.78 12.24 19.93
CA GLU A 191 -9.13 11.06 20.73
C GLU A 191 -7.99 10.05 20.72
N ARG A 192 -7.45 9.75 21.91
CA ARG A 192 -6.27 8.89 22.08
C ARG A 192 -6.48 7.44 21.61
N GLU A 193 -7.71 6.94 21.68
CA GLU A 193 -8.05 5.54 21.38
C GLU A 193 -8.77 5.36 20.04
N ALA A 194 -8.93 6.43 19.25
CA ALA A 194 -9.67 6.39 17.98
C ALA A 194 -9.18 5.30 16.99
N PHE A 195 -7.87 5.08 16.91
CA PHE A 195 -7.35 4.02 16.03
C PHE A 195 -7.74 2.61 16.52
N LYS A 196 -7.73 2.37 17.83
CA LYS A 196 -8.15 1.10 18.42
C LYS A 196 -9.64 0.86 18.14
N GLU A 197 -10.47 1.87 18.40
CA GLU A 197 -11.92 1.80 18.16
C GLU A 197 -12.23 1.49 16.69
N LEU A 198 -11.54 2.15 15.76
CA LEU A 198 -11.67 1.82 14.34
C LEU A 198 -11.30 0.35 14.06
N VAL A 199 -10.18 -0.14 14.59
CA VAL A 199 -9.74 -1.53 14.38
C VAL A 199 -10.72 -2.55 14.95
N GLU A 200 -11.36 -2.27 16.09
CA GLU A 200 -12.40 -3.12 16.69
C GLU A 200 -13.66 -3.18 15.82
N ILE A 201 -14.00 -2.08 15.16
CA ILE A 201 -15.18 -1.95 14.30
C ILE A 201 -14.96 -2.50 12.89
N LEU A 202 -13.73 -2.41 12.34
CA LEU A 202 -13.45 -2.76 10.95
C LEU A 202 -13.93 -4.16 10.51
N PRO A 203 -13.73 -5.25 11.27
CA PRO A 203 -14.23 -6.58 10.90
C PRO A 203 -15.75 -6.60 10.71
N ILE A 204 -16.48 -5.86 11.54
CA ILE A 204 -17.95 -5.77 11.49
C ILE A 204 -18.41 -5.06 10.22
N VAL A 205 -17.77 -3.93 9.89
CA VAL A 205 -18.07 -3.18 8.66
C VAL A 205 -17.76 -4.01 7.42
N ILE A 206 -16.61 -4.70 7.43
CA ILE A 206 -16.22 -5.62 6.35
C ILE A 206 -17.30 -6.70 6.17
N ASP A 207 -17.73 -7.37 7.25
CA ASP A 207 -18.76 -8.41 7.17
C ASP A 207 -20.09 -7.86 6.62
N ASP A 208 -20.46 -6.64 6.96
CA ASP A 208 -21.66 -5.99 6.45
C ASP A 208 -21.54 -5.68 4.95
N VAL A 209 -20.44 -5.08 4.52
CA VAL A 209 -20.15 -4.83 3.09
C VAL A 209 -20.12 -6.12 2.29
N LEU A 210 -19.55 -7.19 2.87
CA LEU A 210 -19.49 -8.51 2.26
C LEU A 210 -20.87 -9.19 2.16
N LYS A 211 -21.95 -8.70 2.76
CA LYS A 211 -23.28 -9.26 2.45
C LYS A 211 -23.78 -8.87 1.06
N ASP A 212 -23.27 -7.75 0.54
CA ASP A 212 -23.76 -7.12 -0.69
C ASP A 212 -22.92 -7.47 -1.93
N ILE A 213 -21.70 -8.03 -1.74
CA ILE A 213 -20.77 -8.39 -2.83
C ILE A 213 -20.87 -9.88 -3.18
N LYS A 214 -21.23 -10.20 -4.43
CA LYS A 214 -21.57 -11.57 -4.91
C LYS A 214 -20.42 -12.39 -5.50
N GLU A 215 -19.34 -11.79 -6.02
CA GLU A 215 -18.26 -12.52 -6.70
C GLU A 215 -16.92 -12.37 -5.99
N ARG A 216 -16.28 -13.51 -5.65
CA ARG A 216 -15.01 -13.56 -4.89
C ARG A 216 -14.11 -14.74 -5.25
N VAL A 217 -14.39 -15.44 -6.35
CA VAL A 217 -13.62 -16.62 -6.72
C VAL A 217 -12.29 -16.17 -7.30
N LEU A 218 -11.20 -16.70 -6.73
CA LEU A 218 -9.87 -16.47 -7.27
C LEU A 218 -9.74 -17.26 -8.58
N GLU A 219 -9.55 -16.57 -9.70
CA GLU A 219 -9.38 -17.19 -11.01
C GLU A 219 -7.97 -16.92 -11.54
N ASN A 220 -7.25 -17.98 -11.90
CA ASN A 220 -5.91 -17.89 -12.48
C ASN A 220 -5.90 -18.61 -13.84
N ASN A 221 -5.86 -17.83 -14.92
CA ASN A 221 -5.87 -18.33 -16.30
C ASN A 221 -4.46 -18.37 -16.93
N VAL A 222 -3.42 -18.02 -16.16
CA VAL A 222 -2.04 -17.91 -16.65
C VAL A 222 -1.55 -19.24 -17.25
N PHE A 223 -1.94 -20.37 -16.68
CA PHE A 223 -1.51 -21.69 -17.15
C PHE A 223 -2.05 -22.04 -18.52
N ASP A 224 -3.34 -21.83 -18.73
CA ASP A 224 -3.99 -22.18 -19.98
C ASP A 224 -3.40 -21.33 -21.12
N GLU A 225 -3.19 -20.04 -20.86
CA GLU A 225 -2.57 -19.11 -21.81
C GLU A 225 -1.07 -19.42 -22.09
N LEU A 226 -0.31 -19.96 -21.14
CA LEU A 226 1.10 -20.35 -21.35
C LEU A 226 1.25 -21.62 -22.20
N LYS A 227 0.31 -22.57 -22.05
CA LYS A 227 0.29 -23.82 -22.84
C LYS A 227 -0.02 -23.57 -24.31
N ASP A 228 -0.73 -22.50 -24.61
CA ASP A 228 -1.01 -22.07 -25.98
C ASP A 228 0.25 -21.55 -26.71
N ILE A 229 1.31 -21.17 -25.99
CA ILE A 229 2.57 -20.68 -26.57
C ILE A 229 3.53 -21.83 -26.91
N ASP A 230 3.80 -22.71 -25.95
CA ASP A 230 4.63 -23.92 -26.10
C ASP A 230 4.18 -24.92 -25.03
N ARG A 231 4.31 -26.23 -25.32
CA ARG A 231 4.02 -27.29 -24.35
C ARG A 231 4.97 -27.23 -23.14
N ASN A 232 6.18 -26.71 -23.34
CA ASN A 232 7.12 -26.42 -22.27
C ASN A 232 6.87 -24.99 -21.72
N MET A 233 6.15 -24.89 -20.61
CA MET A 233 5.80 -23.59 -20.00
C MET A 233 7.01 -22.77 -19.58
N LEU A 234 8.11 -23.41 -19.16
CA LEU A 234 9.32 -22.69 -18.82
C LEU A 234 9.88 -21.98 -20.06
N LYS A 235 9.92 -22.69 -21.20
CA LYS A 235 10.30 -22.11 -22.49
C LYS A 235 9.35 -20.98 -22.90
N SER A 236 8.03 -21.14 -22.71
CA SER A 236 7.06 -20.06 -22.93
C SER A 236 7.40 -18.79 -22.14
N LEU A 237 7.78 -18.92 -20.86
CA LEU A 237 8.20 -17.78 -20.02
C LEU A 237 9.47 -17.10 -20.52
N TYR A 238 10.50 -17.87 -20.91
CA TYR A 238 11.73 -17.31 -21.48
C TYR A 238 11.46 -16.60 -22.81
N LEU A 239 10.65 -17.19 -23.69
CA LEU A 239 10.27 -16.56 -24.95
C LEU A 239 9.44 -15.29 -24.72
N LEU A 240 8.56 -15.25 -23.73
CA LEU A 240 7.79 -14.06 -23.40
C LEU A 240 8.67 -12.90 -22.91
N SER A 241 9.65 -13.17 -22.04
CA SER A 241 10.51 -12.14 -21.46
C SER A 241 11.65 -11.72 -22.39
N PHE A 242 12.17 -12.64 -23.20
CA PHE A 242 13.39 -12.44 -23.98
C PHE A 242 13.22 -12.57 -25.48
N LYS A 243 11.99 -12.54 -26.01
CA LYS A 243 11.72 -12.64 -27.46
C LYS A 243 12.60 -11.76 -28.35
N ARG A 244 12.97 -10.57 -27.85
CA ARG A 244 13.74 -9.56 -28.60
C ARG A 244 15.24 -9.63 -28.35
N TYR A 245 15.70 -10.61 -27.56
CA TYR A 245 17.09 -10.76 -27.18
C TYR A 245 17.77 -11.70 -28.19
N GLU A 246 19.00 -11.39 -28.54
CA GLU A 246 19.75 -12.13 -29.55
C GLU A 246 19.88 -13.62 -29.16
N GLY A 247 19.59 -14.51 -30.11
CA GLY A 247 19.68 -15.96 -29.93
C GLY A 247 18.47 -16.64 -29.29
N PHE A 248 17.49 -15.89 -28.76
CA PHE A 248 16.31 -16.48 -28.11
C PHE A 248 15.28 -17.05 -29.11
N ASP A 249 15.32 -16.64 -30.38
CA ASP A 249 14.49 -17.23 -31.44
C ASP A 249 14.79 -18.72 -31.67
N ASN A 250 15.99 -19.19 -31.27
CA ASN A 250 16.44 -20.58 -31.38
C ASN A 250 16.65 -21.24 -30.00
N LEU A 251 15.94 -20.77 -28.97
CA LEU A 251 16.06 -21.31 -27.61
C LEU A 251 15.68 -22.80 -27.56
N ASN A 252 16.64 -23.64 -27.20
CA ASN A 252 16.45 -25.09 -27.01
C ASN A 252 16.43 -25.41 -25.51
N MET A 253 15.25 -25.79 -25.00
CA MET A 253 14.98 -26.15 -23.60
C MET A 253 14.00 -27.31 -23.50
#